data_AF-A0A4S3TGE8-F1
#
_entry.id   AF-A0A4S3TGE8-F1
#
_cell.length_a   1.000
_cell.length_b   1.000
_cell.length_c   1.000
_cell.angle_alpha   90.00
_cell.angle_beta   90.00
_cell.angle_gamma   90.00
#
_symmetry.space_group_name_H-M   'P 1'
#
loop_
_entity.id
_entity.type
_entity.pdbx_description
1 polymer ?
#
loop_
_entity_poly.entity_id
_entity_poly.type
_entity_poly.pdbx_seq_one_letter_code
_entity_poly.pdbx_strand_id
1 'polypeptide(L)'
;MSTQQQEPETQEAPEDPEMKGTQSPQERRLEEKESGLTEDADSAGDLEGETVHLKVFRYDPEVEGKQEPRFDDFHVPFEKGMTVLDAVMYARDEYDSSLTFRHSCRQAVCGSDAFFVNGKQRLGCKTQIVELEQPVRIEPLPHQEVVKDLVVDMDHFYDQMHAVEPYFQDEETPAAADLEEQRQSPENREKIKMSSRCIWCGACMSSCNIAAGDNEYLGPAAINKAYKFAMDDRESEAIKEHRLRILEQEHGVWRCQTQFSCTEVCPKDIPLTEHIQELKREAVKKNLKFW
;
A
#
# COMPACT_ATOMS: atom_id res chain seq x y z
N MET A 1 42.81 11.73 58.53
CA MET A 1 42.16 10.40 58.52
C MET A 1 41.02 10.49 57.52
N SER A 2 41.23 9.89 56.35
CA SER A 2 40.32 9.91 55.21
C SER A 2 39.20 8.90 55.44
N THR A 3 37.95 9.29 55.21
CA THR A 3 36.80 8.37 55.25
C THR A 3 36.22 8.33 53.84
N GLN A 4 36.55 7.28 53.10
CA GLN A 4 36.00 6.99 51.79
C GLN A 4 34.53 6.56 51.93
N GLN A 5 33.64 7.15 51.15
CA GLN A 5 32.27 6.67 50.93
C GLN A 5 32.28 5.71 49.74
N GLN A 6 31.70 4.52 49.91
CA GLN A 6 31.47 3.55 48.83
C GLN A 6 30.26 4.01 47.98
N GLU A 7 30.42 3.95 46.65
CA GLU A 7 29.32 4.07 45.69
C GLU A 7 28.42 2.82 45.71
N PRO A 8 27.12 2.94 45.41
CA PRO A 8 26.24 1.78 45.33
C PRO A 8 26.45 1.02 44.02
N GLU A 9 26.67 -0.29 44.12
CA GLU A 9 26.73 -1.21 42.98
C GLU A 9 25.39 -1.26 42.25
N THR A 10 25.39 -0.88 40.97
CA THR A 10 24.27 -1.09 40.05
C THR A 10 24.19 -2.59 39.73
N GLN A 11 23.13 -3.26 40.17
CA GLN A 11 22.84 -4.62 39.71
C GLN A 11 22.34 -4.55 38.26
N GLU A 12 23.16 -5.05 37.32
CA GLU A 12 22.75 -5.28 35.95
C GLU A 12 21.64 -6.34 35.92
N ALA A 13 20.54 -6.03 35.24
CA ALA A 13 19.51 -7.01 34.91
C ALA A 13 20.11 -8.06 33.95
N PRO A 14 19.77 -9.36 34.08
CA PRO A 14 20.33 -10.39 33.22
C PRO A 14 19.87 -10.16 31.78
N GLU A 15 20.85 -10.01 30.87
CA GLU A 15 20.61 -10.02 29.44
C GLU A 15 20.14 -11.43 29.02
N ASP A 16 18.93 -11.50 28.47
CA ASP A 16 18.39 -12.70 27.84
C ASP A 16 19.14 -12.95 26.50
N PRO A 17 19.89 -14.06 26.35
CA PRO A 17 20.75 -14.27 25.19
C PRO A 17 19.99 -14.69 23.91
N GLU A 18 18.66 -14.81 23.91
CA GLU A 18 17.90 -15.33 22.75
C GLU A 18 17.37 -14.26 21.77
N MET A 19 17.66 -12.97 21.97
CA MET A 19 17.20 -11.88 21.08
C MET A 19 18.32 -11.23 20.25
N LYS A 20 19.24 -12.04 19.70
CA LYS A 20 20.19 -11.60 18.66
C LYS A 20 20.01 -12.44 17.41
N GLY A 21 19.46 -11.83 16.36
CA GLY A 21 19.65 -12.30 14.97
C GLY A 21 18.44 -12.88 14.24
N THR A 22 17.20 -12.49 14.57
CA THR A 22 16.07 -12.78 13.67
C THR A 22 15.88 -11.60 12.73
N GLN A 23 16.09 -11.82 11.43
CA GLN A 23 15.75 -10.85 10.38
C GLN A 23 14.30 -10.40 10.54
N SER A 24 14.06 -9.10 10.38
CA SER A 24 12.71 -8.55 10.39
C SER A 24 11.87 -9.15 9.25
N PRO A 25 10.54 -9.23 9.38
CA PRO A 25 9.65 -9.66 8.30
C PRO A 25 9.76 -8.81 7.03
N GLN A 26 10.34 -7.60 7.12
CA GLN A 26 10.62 -6.75 5.97
C GLN A 26 11.91 -7.18 5.27
N GLU A 27 12.99 -7.44 6.01
CA GLU A 27 14.27 -7.93 5.47
C GLU A 27 14.09 -9.27 4.75
N ARG A 28 13.36 -10.22 5.36
CA ARG A 28 13.04 -11.48 4.71
C ARG A 28 12.30 -11.31 3.38
N ARG A 29 11.33 -10.39 3.31
CA ARG A 29 10.59 -10.12 2.06
C ARG A 29 11.46 -9.47 0.99
N LEU A 30 12.44 -8.65 1.39
CA LEU A 30 13.40 -8.07 0.45
C LEU A 30 14.33 -9.14 -0.11
N GLU A 31 14.83 -10.04 0.74
CA GLU A 31 15.70 -11.15 0.31
C GLU A 31 14.96 -12.14 -0.60
N GLU A 32 13.74 -12.56 -0.26
CA GLU A 32 12.90 -13.42 -1.10
C GLU A 32 12.64 -12.79 -2.49
N LYS A 33 12.53 -11.46 -2.55
CA LYS A 33 12.34 -10.72 -3.79
C LYS A 33 13.62 -10.63 -4.61
N GLU A 34 14.78 -10.45 -3.96
CA GLU A 34 16.08 -10.44 -4.64
C GLU A 34 16.42 -11.82 -5.23
N SER A 35 16.11 -12.91 -4.51
CA SER A 35 16.30 -14.26 -5.06
C SER A 35 15.37 -14.54 -6.25
N GLY A 36 14.11 -14.11 -6.19
CA GLY A 36 13.17 -14.27 -7.31
C GLY A 36 13.68 -13.60 -8.60
N LEU A 37 14.17 -12.36 -8.49
CA LEU A 37 14.72 -11.61 -9.64
C LEU A 37 15.85 -12.35 -10.37
N THR A 38 16.64 -13.18 -9.68
CA THR A 38 17.71 -13.97 -10.31
C THR A 38 17.18 -15.18 -11.06
N GLU A 39 16.19 -15.90 -10.50
CA GLU A 39 15.56 -17.06 -11.14
C GLU A 39 14.73 -16.63 -12.36
N ASP A 40 14.04 -15.49 -12.27
CA ASP A 40 13.24 -14.92 -13.36
C ASP A 40 14.10 -14.45 -14.55
N ALA A 41 15.32 -13.99 -14.30
CA ALA A 41 16.24 -13.57 -15.35
C ALA A 41 16.74 -14.73 -16.21
N ASP A 42 16.86 -15.91 -15.60
CA ASP A 42 17.27 -17.15 -16.27
C ASP A 42 16.10 -17.74 -17.07
N SER A 43 14.87 -17.76 -16.52
CA SER A 43 13.67 -18.26 -17.22
C SER A 43 13.22 -17.36 -18.38
N ALA A 44 13.51 -16.05 -18.32
CA ALA A 44 13.21 -15.12 -19.39
C ALA A 44 13.89 -15.46 -20.74
N GLY A 45 15.03 -16.15 -20.70
CA GLY A 45 15.72 -16.61 -21.91
C GLY A 45 14.96 -17.71 -22.67
N ASP A 46 14.11 -18.47 -21.97
CA ASP A 46 13.35 -19.57 -22.56
C ASP A 46 12.08 -19.10 -23.29
N LEU A 47 11.61 -17.88 -23.02
CA LEU A 47 10.39 -17.31 -23.61
C LEU A 47 10.66 -16.38 -24.81
N GLU A 48 11.93 -16.05 -25.09
CA GLU A 48 12.30 -15.05 -26.10
C GLU A 48 11.92 -15.51 -27.52
N GLY A 49 10.96 -14.82 -28.14
CA GLY A 49 10.37 -15.20 -29.44
C GLY A 49 9.07 -16.02 -29.35
N GLU A 50 8.59 -16.34 -28.14
CA GLU A 50 7.29 -16.95 -27.90
C GLU A 50 6.17 -15.90 -27.71
N THR A 51 4.92 -16.35 -27.71
CA THR A 51 3.76 -15.50 -27.41
C THR A 51 3.26 -15.74 -26.00
N VAL A 52 2.95 -14.67 -25.28
CA VAL A 52 2.27 -14.68 -23.98
C VAL A 52 0.76 -14.69 -24.18
N HIS A 53 0.07 -15.58 -23.49
CA HIS A 53 -1.38 -15.67 -23.53
C HIS A 53 -1.98 -14.83 -22.40
N LEU A 54 -2.53 -13.67 -22.76
CA LEU A 54 -3.30 -12.83 -21.85
C LEU A 54 -4.77 -13.22 -21.89
N LYS A 55 -5.39 -13.32 -20.72
CA LYS A 55 -6.83 -13.46 -20.55
C LYS A 55 -7.37 -12.24 -19.80
N VAL A 56 -7.91 -11.27 -20.53
CA VAL A 56 -8.22 -9.94 -20.00
C VAL A 56 -9.71 -9.78 -19.79
N PHE A 57 -10.11 -9.32 -18.60
CA PHE A 57 -11.49 -8.96 -18.28
C PHE A 57 -11.96 -7.80 -19.14
N ARG A 58 -13.18 -7.91 -19.67
CA ARG A 58 -13.79 -6.91 -20.54
C ARG A 58 -15.24 -6.66 -20.16
N TYR A 59 -15.64 -5.40 -20.19
CA TYR A 59 -16.98 -4.94 -19.86
C TYR A 59 -17.17 -3.52 -20.39
N ASP A 60 -18.27 -3.26 -21.10
CA ASP A 60 -18.62 -1.92 -21.56
C ASP A 60 -20.14 -1.70 -21.40
N PRO A 61 -20.57 -0.93 -20.38
CA PRO A 61 -22.00 -0.73 -20.11
C PRO A 61 -22.71 0.09 -21.19
N GLU A 62 -21.97 0.89 -21.96
CA GLU A 62 -22.55 1.81 -22.95
C GLU A 62 -22.77 1.14 -24.31
N VAL A 63 -22.19 -0.03 -24.55
CA VAL A 63 -22.25 -0.72 -25.84
C VAL A 63 -23.14 -1.96 -25.75
N GLU A 64 -24.23 -1.95 -26.52
CA GLU A 64 -25.14 -3.10 -26.64
C GLU A 64 -24.37 -4.37 -27.06
N GLY A 65 -24.61 -5.47 -26.34
CA GLY A 65 -23.88 -6.73 -26.53
C GLY A 65 -22.53 -6.84 -25.81
N LYS A 66 -22.03 -5.77 -25.17
CA LYS A 66 -20.82 -5.79 -24.32
C LYS A 66 -21.10 -5.48 -22.83
N GLN A 67 -22.38 -5.44 -22.46
CA GLN A 67 -22.87 -5.14 -21.12
C GLN A 67 -22.66 -6.29 -20.12
N GLU A 68 -22.39 -7.51 -20.59
CA GLU A 68 -22.07 -8.64 -19.71
C GLU A 68 -20.55 -8.81 -19.59
N PRO A 69 -20.00 -8.96 -18.36
CA PRO A 69 -18.59 -9.25 -18.16
C PRO A 69 -18.14 -10.49 -18.92
N ARG A 70 -16.99 -10.38 -19.61
CA ARG A 70 -16.38 -11.49 -20.35
C ARG A 70 -14.87 -11.45 -20.23
N PHE A 71 -14.22 -12.48 -20.78
CA PHE A 71 -12.78 -12.51 -20.97
C PHE A 71 -12.47 -12.61 -22.44
N ASP A 72 -11.58 -11.74 -22.91
CA ASP A 72 -11.00 -11.84 -24.25
C ASP A 72 -9.56 -12.37 -24.12
N ASP A 73 -9.16 -13.18 -25.09
CA ASP A 73 -7.84 -13.81 -25.16
C ASP A 73 -6.95 -13.06 -26.16
N PHE A 74 -5.74 -12.69 -25.75
CA PHE A 74 -4.73 -12.03 -26.60
C PHE A 74 -3.42 -12.81 -26.55
N HIS A 75 -2.79 -13.02 -27.71
CA HIS A 75 -1.49 -13.70 -27.80
C HIS A 75 -0.44 -12.64 -28.17
N VAL A 76 0.25 -12.11 -27.17
CA VAL A 76 1.17 -10.98 -27.34
C VAL A 76 2.60 -11.50 -27.53
N PRO A 77 3.37 -11.03 -28.52
CA PRO A 77 4.78 -11.40 -28.64
C PRO A 77 5.55 -11.03 -27.36
N PHE A 78 6.29 -11.98 -26.80
CA PHE A 78 7.07 -11.75 -25.60
C PHE A 78 8.39 -11.04 -25.92
N GLU A 79 8.76 -10.11 -25.05
CA GLU A 79 10.09 -9.50 -25.03
C GLU A 79 10.68 -9.58 -23.61
N LYS A 80 12.00 -9.77 -23.51
CA LYS A 80 12.67 -9.82 -22.21
C LYS A 80 12.46 -8.51 -21.44
N GLY A 81 12.01 -8.63 -20.19
CA GLY A 81 11.69 -7.48 -19.33
C GLY A 81 10.29 -6.90 -19.56
N MET A 82 9.45 -7.54 -20.38
CA MET A 82 8.07 -7.12 -20.62
C MET A 82 7.25 -7.21 -19.33
N THR A 83 6.62 -6.08 -18.98
CA THR A 83 5.70 -6.00 -17.85
C THR A 83 4.28 -6.38 -18.25
N VAL A 84 3.41 -6.63 -17.26
CA VAL A 84 1.97 -6.79 -17.48
C VAL A 84 1.38 -5.57 -18.19
N LEU A 85 1.81 -4.36 -17.82
CA LEU A 85 1.33 -3.14 -18.49
C LEU A 85 1.73 -3.09 -19.96
N ASP A 86 2.97 -3.46 -20.29
CA ASP A 86 3.44 -3.47 -21.68
C ASP A 86 2.61 -4.44 -22.53
N ALA A 87 2.32 -5.63 -21.99
CA ALA A 87 1.51 -6.63 -22.66
C ALA A 87 0.05 -6.16 -22.87
N VAL A 88 -0.55 -5.50 -21.87
CA VAL A 88 -1.91 -4.92 -21.98
C VAL A 88 -1.94 -3.73 -22.95
N MET A 89 -0.89 -2.91 -22.99
CA MET A 89 -0.75 -1.84 -23.99
C MET A 89 -0.66 -2.40 -25.40
N TYR A 90 0.16 -3.43 -25.61
CA TYR A 90 0.24 -4.12 -26.90
C TYR A 90 -1.11 -4.71 -27.32
N ALA A 91 -1.83 -5.37 -26.38
CA ALA A 91 -3.17 -5.89 -26.61
C ALA A 91 -4.14 -4.80 -27.11
N ARG A 92 -4.11 -3.61 -26.49
CA ARG A 92 -4.93 -2.48 -26.95
C ARG A 92 -4.47 -1.94 -28.31
N ASP A 93 -3.18 -1.71 -28.47
CA ASP A 93 -2.67 -0.95 -29.61
C ASP A 93 -2.70 -1.77 -30.91
N GLU A 94 -2.46 -3.09 -30.83
CA GLU A 94 -2.34 -3.97 -32.00
C GLU A 94 -3.57 -4.86 -32.25
N TYR A 95 -4.37 -5.17 -31.21
CA TYR A 95 -5.53 -6.06 -31.34
C TYR A 95 -6.88 -5.36 -31.17
N ASP A 96 -7.09 -4.64 -30.06
CA ASP A 96 -8.39 -3.99 -29.78
C ASP A 96 -8.22 -2.66 -29.05
N SER A 97 -8.27 -1.56 -29.82
CA SER A 97 -8.17 -0.20 -29.30
C SER A 97 -9.30 0.22 -28.34
N SER A 98 -10.37 -0.57 -28.20
CA SER A 98 -11.42 -0.33 -27.21
C SER A 98 -11.07 -0.82 -25.81
N LEU A 99 -10.00 -1.61 -25.64
CA LEU A 99 -9.51 -2.06 -24.34
C LEU A 99 -9.09 -0.89 -23.46
N THR A 100 -9.79 -0.71 -22.34
CA THR A 100 -9.66 0.46 -21.47
C THR A 100 -9.05 0.10 -20.11
N PHE A 101 -8.03 0.85 -19.70
CA PHE A 101 -7.33 0.70 -18.42
C PHE A 101 -6.62 2.00 -18.04
N ARG A 102 -6.36 2.19 -16.75
CA ARG A 102 -5.59 3.35 -16.25
C ARG A 102 -4.10 3.02 -16.21
N HIS A 103 -3.28 3.95 -16.69
CA HIS A 103 -1.82 3.91 -16.57
C HIS A 103 -1.23 5.30 -16.78
N SER A 104 0.00 5.53 -16.33
CA SER A 104 0.70 6.80 -16.56
C SER A 104 2.22 6.69 -16.43
N CYS A 105 2.75 6.51 -15.21
CA CYS A 105 4.18 6.74 -14.95
C CYS A 105 5.14 5.67 -15.47
N ARG A 106 4.65 4.43 -15.67
CA ARG A 106 5.42 3.23 -16.06
C ARG A 106 6.63 2.89 -15.18
N GLN A 107 6.65 3.35 -13.92
CA GLN A 107 7.76 3.14 -12.98
C GLN A 107 7.32 2.96 -11.52
N ALA A 108 6.09 2.46 -11.31
CA ALA A 108 5.55 2.11 -10.00
C ALA A 108 5.53 3.27 -8.96
N VAL A 109 5.20 4.49 -9.40
CA VAL A 109 5.12 5.68 -8.54
C VAL A 109 3.76 6.37 -8.54
N CYS A 110 2.99 6.33 -9.65
CA CYS A 110 1.68 7.00 -9.71
C CYS A 110 0.52 6.18 -9.13
N GLY A 111 0.64 4.85 -9.08
CA GLY A 111 -0.39 3.95 -8.55
C GLY A 111 -1.60 3.70 -9.46
N SER A 112 -1.65 4.28 -10.67
CA SER A 112 -2.83 4.22 -11.56
C SER A 112 -3.13 2.84 -12.16
N ASP A 113 -2.11 1.99 -12.29
CA ASP A 113 -2.17 0.71 -12.99
C ASP A 113 -2.19 -0.49 -12.03
N ALA A 114 -2.91 -0.34 -10.91
CA ALA A 114 -3.19 -1.46 -10.03
C ALA A 114 -4.28 -2.34 -10.64
N PHE A 115 -3.96 -3.61 -10.83
CA PHE A 115 -4.84 -4.64 -11.40
C PHE A 115 -4.89 -5.86 -10.47
N PHE A 116 -5.83 -6.76 -10.74
CA PHE A 116 -5.85 -8.09 -10.16
C PHE A 116 -5.31 -9.09 -11.17
N VAL A 117 -4.08 -9.55 -10.94
CA VAL A 117 -3.30 -10.35 -11.88
C VAL A 117 -3.01 -11.70 -11.25
N ASN A 118 -3.47 -12.78 -11.89
CA ASN A 118 -3.32 -14.16 -11.41
C ASN A 118 -3.70 -14.30 -9.92
N GLY A 119 -4.83 -13.73 -9.52
CA GLY A 119 -5.34 -13.85 -8.16
C GLY A 119 -4.71 -12.92 -7.11
N LYS A 120 -3.86 -11.96 -7.52
CA LYS A 120 -3.22 -10.99 -6.60
C LYS A 120 -3.29 -9.56 -7.11
N GLN A 121 -3.45 -8.60 -6.21
CA GLN A 121 -3.32 -7.18 -6.55
C GLN A 121 -1.87 -6.85 -6.88
N ARG A 122 -1.63 -6.30 -8.07
CA ARG A 122 -0.31 -5.99 -8.60
C ARG A 122 -0.32 -4.69 -9.38
N LEU A 123 0.82 -4.01 -9.47
CA LEU A 123 0.99 -2.89 -10.41
C LEU A 123 1.45 -3.43 -11.76
N GLY A 124 0.69 -3.15 -12.82
CA GLY A 124 0.97 -3.63 -14.17
C GLY A 124 2.38 -3.29 -14.63
N CYS A 125 2.86 -2.07 -14.42
CA CYS A 125 4.18 -1.58 -14.82
C CYS A 125 5.34 -2.09 -13.97
N LYS A 126 5.05 -2.78 -12.86
CA LYS A 126 6.07 -3.35 -11.98
C LYS A 126 6.20 -4.86 -12.20
N THR A 127 5.07 -5.52 -12.42
CA THR A 127 5.01 -6.98 -12.50
C THR A 127 5.52 -7.46 -13.84
N GLN A 128 6.57 -8.28 -13.79
CA GLN A 128 7.15 -8.91 -14.96
C GLN A 128 6.26 -10.07 -15.43
N ILE A 129 6.14 -10.26 -16.74
CA ILE A 129 5.39 -11.39 -17.29
C ILE A 129 6.05 -12.73 -16.94
N VAL A 130 7.37 -12.77 -16.87
CA VAL A 130 8.14 -14.00 -16.59
C VAL A 130 7.89 -14.58 -15.19
N GLU A 131 7.47 -13.73 -14.24
CA GLU A 131 7.12 -14.11 -12.86
C GLU A 131 5.73 -14.79 -12.76
N LEU A 132 4.99 -14.88 -13.88
CA LEU A 132 3.57 -15.24 -13.86
C LEU A 132 3.30 -16.56 -14.59
N GLU A 133 2.45 -17.38 -13.97
CA GLU A 133 1.86 -18.54 -14.64
C GLU A 133 0.99 -18.13 -15.83
N GLN A 134 1.06 -18.91 -16.91
CA GLN A 134 0.24 -18.75 -18.10
C GLN A 134 -1.05 -19.59 -18.00
N PRO A 135 -2.21 -19.09 -18.49
CA PRO A 135 -2.40 -17.77 -19.08
C PRO A 135 -2.39 -16.66 -18.02
N VAL A 136 -1.84 -15.51 -18.38
CA VAL A 136 -1.82 -14.32 -17.52
C VAL A 136 -3.23 -13.71 -17.50
N ARG A 137 -3.95 -13.96 -16.41
CA ARG A 137 -5.31 -13.46 -16.19
C ARG A 137 -5.27 -12.07 -15.54
N ILE A 138 -5.93 -11.11 -16.18
CA ILE A 138 -5.93 -9.70 -15.76
C ILE A 138 -7.37 -9.23 -15.57
N GLU A 139 -7.66 -8.74 -14.36
CA GLU A 139 -8.98 -8.31 -13.92
C GLU A 139 -8.90 -6.92 -13.27
N PRO A 140 -10.02 -6.18 -13.22
CA PRO A 140 -10.11 -4.97 -12.40
C PRO A 140 -9.87 -5.30 -10.91
N LEU A 141 -9.52 -4.29 -10.12
CA LEU A 141 -9.37 -4.47 -8.68
C LEU A 141 -10.68 -4.97 -8.03
N PRO A 142 -10.64 -6.09 -7.27
CA PRO A 142 -11.79 -6.57 -6.50
C PRO A 142 -12.36 -5.53 -5.55
N HIS A 143 -13.64 -5.73 -5.19
CA HIS A 143 -14.38 -4.93 -4.21
C HIS A 143 -14.56 -3.47 -4.60
N GLN A 144 -14.51 -3.16 -5.89
CA GLN A 144 -14.84 -1.85 -6.45
C GLN A 144 -15.80 -2.06 -7.63
N GLU A 145 -16.66 -1.08 -7.87
CA GLU A 145 -17.54 -1.13 -9.04
C GLU A 145 -16.72 -0.94 -10.31
N VAL A 146 -16.97 -1.78 -11.32
CA VAL A 146 -16.26 -1.67 -12.60
C VAL A 146 -16.97 -0.65 -13.48
N VAL A 147 -16.25 0.40 -13.88
CA VAL A 147 -16.77 1.43 -14.80
C VAL A 147 -16.70 0.91 -16.24
N LYS A 148 -15.54 0.40 -16.65
CA LYS A 148 -15.30 -0.17 -17.98
C LYS A 148 -14.01 -0.98 -17.98
N ASP A 149 -14.04 -2.20 -18.53
CA ASP A 149 -12.88 -3.10 -18.64
C ASP A 149 -12.09 -3.18 -17.31
N LEU A 150 -10.85 -2.70 -17.27
CA LEU A 150 -9.98 -2.75 -16.07
C LEU A 150 -10.07 -1.49 -15.21
N VAL A 151 -10.99 -0.57 -15.53
CA VAL A 151 -11.21 0.68 -14.80
C VAL A 151 -12.31 0.50 -13.77
N VAL A 152 -11.97 0.75 -12.51
CA VAL A 152 -12.90 0.76 -11.38
C VAL A 152 -13.24 2.18 -10.93
N ASP A 153 -14.37 2.33 -10.27
CA ASP A 153 -14.69 3.52 -9.50
C ASP A 153 -13.71 3.66 -8.33
N MET A 154 -13.27 4.89 -8.05
CA MET A 154 -12.30 5.19 -6.99
C MET A 154 -12.79 6.32 -6.08
N ASP A 155 -14.02 6.81 -6.25
CA ASP A 155 -14.52 7.98 -5.52
C ASP A 155 -14.60 7.68 -4.03
N HIS A 156 -15.17 6.53 -3.66
CA HIS A 156 -15.18 6.07 -2.27
C HIS A 156 -13.77 5.95 -1.68
N PHE A 157 -12.79 5.46 -2.44
CA PHE A 157 -11.40 5.40 -2.00
C PHE A 157 -10.88 6.81 -1.66
N TYR A 158 -11.10 7.80 -2.53
CA TYR A 158 -10.64 9.16 -2.30
C TYR A 158 -11.37 9.82 -1.13
N ASP A 159 -12.67 9.59 -0.98
CA ASP A 159 -13.45 10.08 0.16
C ASP A 159 -12.85 9.62 1.50
N GLN A 160 -12.49 8.34 1.61
CA GLN A 160 -11.84 7.82 2.82
C GLN A 160 -10.45 8.45 3.04
N MET A 161 -9.68 8.66 1.98
CA MET A 161 -8.37 9.34 2.08
C MET A 161 -8.51 10.80 2.52
N HIS A 162 -9.59 11.48 2.14
CA HIS A 162 -9.87 12.85 2.54
C HIS A 162 -10.46 12.96 3.96
N ALA A 163 -11.25 11.97 4.40
CA ALA A 163 -11.86 11.91 5.72
C ALA A 163 -10.85 11.96 6.88
N VAL A 164 -9.60 11.56 6.64
CA VAL A 164 -8.51 11.62 7.64
C VAL A 164 -7.70 12.92 7.61
N GLU A 165 -8.18 13.94 6.88
CA GLU A 165 -7.59 15.28 6.80
C GLU A 165 -6.09 15.27 6.49
N PRO A 166 -5.66 14.75 5.32
CA PRO A 166 -4.28 14.30 5.06
C PRO A 166 -3.27 15.43 4.73
N TYR A 167 -3.30 16.52 5.50
CA TYR A 167 -2.46 17.72 5.38
C TYR A 167 -2.08 18.23 6.78
N PHE A 168 -0.97 18.97 6.93
CA PHE A 168 -0.61 19.57 8.22
C PHE A 168 -1.64 20.61 8.65
N GLN A 169 -1.99 20.63 9.94
CA GLN A 169 -2.90 21.63 10.50
C GLN A 169 -2.13 22.49 11.50
N ASP A 170 -2.04 23.78 11.21
CA ASP A 170 -1.49 24.74 12.15
C ASP A 170 -2.64 25.37 12.94
N GLU A 171 -2.44 25.59 14.25
CA GLU A 171 -3.38 26.35 15.06
C GLU A 171 -3.40 27.84 14.66
N GLU A 172 -2.24 28.37 14.26
CA GLU A 172 -2.06 29.72 13.74
C GLU A 172 -1.06 29.72 12.57
N THR A 173 -1.47 30.23 11.41
CA THR A 173 -0.57 30.40 10.26
C THR A 173 0.31 31.65 10.46
N PRO A 174 1.65 31.53 10.51
CA PRO A 174 2.54 32.69 10.64
C PRO A 174 2.39 33.66 9.46
N ALA A 175 2.73 34.93 9.70
CA ALA A 175 2.85 35.89 8.61
C ALA A 175 3.98 35.47 7.65
N ALA A 176 3.86 35.82 6.36
CA ALA A 176 4.82 35.39 5.34
C ALA A 176 6.29 35.79 5.65
N ALA A 177 6.50 36.86 6.41
CA ALA A 177 7.82 37.32 6.83
C ALA A 177 8.46 36.44 7.92
N ASP A 178 7.66 35.65 8.64
CA ASP A 178 8.05 34.83 9.78
C ASP A 178 8.03 33.32 9.45
N LEU A 179 7.86 32.96 8.17
CA LEU A 179 7.88 31.55 7.74
C LEU A 179 9.28 30.96 7.84
N GLU A 180 9.40 29.89 8.61
CA GLU A 180 10.60 29.06 8.71
C GLU A 180 10.28 27.56 8.57
N GLU A 181 11.29 26.74 8.29
CA GLU A 181 11.12 25.29 8.24
C GLU A 181 10.85 24.72 9.65
N GLN A 182 9.79 23.92 9.78
CA GLN A 182 9.51 23.22 11.04
C GLN A 182 10.54 22.11 11.29
N ARG A 183 11.09 22.06 12.51
CA ARG A 183 12.09 21.05 12.90
C ARG A 183 11.47 19.68 13.06
N GLN A 184 12.20 18.65 12.60
CA GLN A 184 11.85 17.24 12.79
C GLN A 184 13.12 16.46 13.14
N SER A 185 13.04 15.55 14.10
CA SER A 185 14.16 14.67 14.44
C SER A 185 14.35 13.57 13.38
N PRO A 186 15.59 13.09 13.14
CA PRO A 186 15.83 11.95 12.25
C PRO A 186 15.06 10.69 12.67
N GLU A 187 14.91 10.46 13.98
CA GLU A 187 14.17 9.33 14.53
C GLU A 187 12.67 9.41 14.19
N ASN A 188 12.03 10.57 14.39
CA ASN A 188 10.63 10.77 14.01
C ASN A 188 10.44 10.64 12.49
N ARG A 189 11.38 11.19 11.70
CA ARG A 189 11.35 11.07 10.24
C ARG A 189 11.42 9.63 9.76
N GLU A 190 12.23 8.79 10.42
CA GLU A 190 12.34 7.36 10.10
C GLU A 190 11.05 6.62 10.49
N LYS A 191 10.48 6.91 11.66
CA LYS A 191 9.21 6.32 12.14
C LYS A 191 8.08 6.45 11.10
N ILE A 192 7.87 7.65 10.56
CA ILE A 192 6.76 7.91 9.62
C ILE A 192 7.11 7.62 8.15
N LYS A 193 8.37 7.27 7.86
CA LYS A 193 8.91 7.18 6.50
C LYS A 193 8.14 6.21 5.63
N MET A 194 7.86 5.02 6.13
CA MET A 194 7.16 4.01 5.33
C MET A 194 5.74 4.43 5.01
N SER A 195 5.02 5.00 5.98
CA SER A 195 3.67 5.52 5.73
C SER A 195 3.65 6.61 4.64
N SER A 196 4.66 7.50 4.62
CA SER A 196 4.77 8.58 3.62
C SER A 196 4.96 8.11 2.17
N ARG A 197 5.30 6.83 1.95
CA ARG A 197 5.54 6.25 0.62
C ARG A 197 4.27 5.76 -0.09
N CYS A 198 3.10 5.89 0.54
CA CYS A 198 1.84 5.46 -0.05
C CYS A 198 1.55 6.24 -1.34
N ILE A 199 1.33 5.52 -2.44
CA ILE A 199 1.06 6.07 -3.78
C ILE A 199 -0.42 6.04 -4.17
N TRP A 200 -1.31 5.74 -3.21
CA TRP A 200 -2.77 5.79 -3.38
C TRP A 200 -3.30 4.86 -4.50
N CYS A 201 -2.64 3.71 -4.69
CA CYS A 201 -2.99 2.74 -5.73
C CYS A 201 -4.24 1.88 -5.46
N GLY A 202 -4.86 1.98 -4.28
CA GLY A 202 -6.05 1.18 -3.94
C GLY A 202 -5.83 -0.33 -3.68
N ALA A 203 -4.68 -0.91 -4.01
CA ALA A 203 -4.43 -2.36 -3.87
C ALA A 203 -4.78 -2.94 -2.49
N CYS A 204 -4.39 -2.24 -1.42
CA CYS A 204 -4.67 -2.67 -0.05
C CYS A 204 -6.15 -2.58 0.36
N MET A 205 -6.91 -1.66 -0.24
CA MET A 205 -8.36 -1.58 -0.04
C MET A 205 -9.04 -2.74 -0.75
N SER A 206 -8.66 -2.96 -2.02
CA SER A 206 -9.14 -4.07 -2.82
C SER A 206 -8.86 -5.45 -2.19
N SER A 207 -7.73 -5.63 -1.50
CA SER A 207 -7.40 -6.91 -0.85
C SER A 207 -8.08 -7.13 0.51
N CYS A 208 -8.72 -6.11 1.09
CA CYS A 208 -9.25 -6.17 2.44
C CYS A 208 -10.73 -6.56 2.45
N ASN A 209 -11.04 -7.75 2.97
CA ASN A 209 -12.43 -8.24 3.05
C ASN A 209 -13.32 -7.37 3.95
N ILE A 210 -12.74 -6.62 4.88
CA ILE A 210 -13.49 -5.68 5.72
C ILE A 210 -13.85 -4.41 4.93
N ALA A 211 -12.95 -3.93 4.08
CA ALA A 211 -13.22 -2.78 3.21
C ALA A 211 -14.21 -3.11 2.09
N ALA A 212 -14.39 -4.41 1.78
CA ALA A 212 -15.39 -4.90 0.82
C ALA A 212 -16.84 -4.88 1.34
N GLY A 213 -17.06 -4.49 2.59
CA GLY A 213 -18.36 -4.57 3.26
C GLY A 213 -19.31 -3.42 2.90
N ASP A 214 -19.71 -2.66 3.91
CA ASP A 214 -20.72 -1.60 3.84
C ASP A 214 -20.17 -0.26 3.33
N ASN A 215 -18.91 -0.19 2.90
CA ASN A 215 -18.22 1.05 2.53
C ASN A 215 -18.21 2.11 3.65
N GLU A 216 -18.30 1.71 4.92
CA GLU A 216 -18.18 2.67 6.03
C GLU A 216 -16.78 2.66 6.65
N TYR A 217 -16.05 1.54 6.54
CA TYR A 217 -14.68 1.40 7.07
C TYR A 217 -13.69 2.34 6.35
N LEU A 218 -12.95 3.15 7.13
CA LEU A 218 -11.86 4.02 6.63
C LEU A 218 -10.87 3.27 5.74
N GLY A 219 -10.58 2.03 6.09
CA GLY A 219 -9.74 1.18 5.29
C GLY A 219 -8.23 1.39 5.50
N PRO A 220 -7.41 0.42 5.09
CA PRO A 220 -5.97 0.42 5.36
C PRO A 220 -5.22 1.63 4.77
N ALA A 221 -5.59 2.10 3.58
CA ALA A 221 -4.90 3.21 2.92
C ALA A 221 -5.06 4.53 3.69
N ALA A 222 -6.31 4.87 4.06
CA ALA A 222 -6.63 6.10 4.78
C ALA A 222 -6.04 6.08 6.19
N ILE A 223 -6.17 4.96 6.91
CA ILE A 223 -5.59 4.82 8.24
C ILE A 223 -4.06 4.92 8.19
N ASN A 224 -3.41 4.32 7.18
CA ASN A 224 -1.98 4.51 6.98
C ASN A 224 -1.63 5.98 6.72
N LYS A 225 -2.40 6.69 5.91
CA LYS A 225 -2.17 8.12 5.67
C LYS A 225 -2.34 8.95 6.95
N ALA A 226 -3.33 8.62 7.77
CA ALA A 226 -3.54 9.24 9.06
C ALA A 226 -2.38 8.97 10.03
N TYR A 227 -1.84 7.74 10.05
CA TYR A 227 -0.64 7.38 10.82
C TYR A 227 0.51 8.34 10.57
N LYS A 228 0.76 8.71 9.29
CA LYS A 228 1.83 9.66 8.93
C LYS A 228 1.73 10.94 9.74
N PHE A 229 0.52 11.49 9.92
CA PHE A 229 0.32 12.78 10.59
C PHE A 229 0.15 12.61 12.10
N ALA A 230 -0.60 11.61 12.55
CA ALA A 230 -0.77 11.33 13.98
C ALA A 230 0.56 11.04 14.70
N MET A 231 1.58 10.56 13.97
CA MET A 231 2.92 10.26 14.49
C MET A 231 3.98 11.28 14.07
N ASP A 232 3.62 12.37 13.37
CA ASP A 232 4.58 13.41 12.94
C ASP A 232 4.79 14.43 14.07
N ASP A 233 6.03 14.62 14.52
CA ASP A 233 6.31 15.55 15.65
C ASP A 233 6.12 17.03 15.31
N ARG A 234 5.89 17.32 14.03
CA ARG A 234 5.53 18.66 13.56
C ARG A 234 4.07 19.05 13.81
N GLU A 235 3.19 18.07 14.00
CA GLU A 235 1.80 18.33 14.39
C GLU A 235 1.74 18.69 15.88
N SER A 236 0.90 19.66 16.24
CA SER A 236 0.65 19.97 17.66
C SER A 236 -0.02 18.78 18.35
N GLU A 237 0.16 18.64 19.67
CA GLU A 237 -0.49 17.57 20.42
C GLU A 237 -2.02 17.64 20.33
N ALA A 238 -2.60 18.85 20.27
CA ALA A 238 -4.04 19.04 20.10
C ALA A 238 -4.53 18.51 18.74
N ILE A 239 -3.77 18.73 17.66
CA ILE A 239 -4.09 18.19 16.34
C ILE A 239 -3.89 16.68 16.29
N LYS A 240 -2.81 16.14 16.87
CA LYS A 240 -2.63 14.68 16.99
C LYS A 240 -3.80 14.04 17.72
N GLU A 241 -4.28 14.66 18.80
CA GLU A 241 -5.46 14.20 19.53
C GLU A 241 -6.74 14.24 18.71
N HIS A 242 -6.93 15.28 17.88
CA HIS A 242 -8.05 15.39 16.94
C HIS A 242 -8.05 14.25 15.92
N ARG A 243 -6.89 13.97 15.32
CA ARG A 243 -6.75 12.85 14.38
C ARG A 243 -7.04 11.51 15.02
N LEU A 244 -6.57 11.28 16.25
CA LEU A 244 -6.89 10.05 16.98
C LEU A 244 -8.40 9.90 17.23
N ARG A 245 -9.14 11.00 17.48
CA ARG A 245 -10.60 10.97 17.61
C ARG A 245 -11.31 10.57 16.32
N ILE A 246 -10.80 10.98 15.16
CA ILE A 246 -11.33 10.51 13.86
C ILE A 246 -11.07 9.01 13.71
N LEU A 247 -9.87 8.56 14.07
CA LEU A 247 -9.44 7.19 13.89
C LEU A 247 -10.05 6.19 14.87
N GLU A 248 -10.44 6.63 16.07
CA GLU A 248 -11.03 5.76 17.10
C GLU A 248 -12.54 5.55 16.95
N GLN A 249 -13.17 6.15 15.94
CA GLN A 249 -14.58 5.90 15.63
C GLN A 249 -14.81 4.43 15.29
N GLU A 250 -16.07 3.97 15.38
CA GLU A 250 -16.45 2.57 15.13
C GLU A 250 -15.91 2.05 13.79
N HIS A 251 -15.99 2.87 12.74
CA HIS A 251 -15.51 2.55 11.40
C HIS A 251 -14.08 3.02 11.11
N GLY A 252 -13.35 3.44 12.14
CA GLY A 252 -11.93 3.73 12.08
C GLY A 252 -11.09 2.47 12.32
N VAL A 253 -10.08 2.55 13.20
CA VAL A 253 -9.12 1.45 13.41
C VAL A 253 -9.76 0.15 13.90
N TRP A 254 -10.92 0.19 14.54
CA TRP A 254 -11.53 -0.95 15.22
C TRP A 254 -12.11 -2.02 14.29
N ARG A 255 -12.48 -1.66 13.05
CA ARG A 255 -12.94 -2.65 12.06
C ARG A 255 -11.81 -3.57 11.59
N CYS A 256 -10.55 -3.15 11.68
CA CYS A 256 -9.42 -3.96 11.26
C CYS A 256 -9.31 -5.27 12.07
N GLN A 257 -9.46 -6.40 11.39
CA GLN A 257 -9.33 -7.76 11.95
C GLN A 257 -7.93 -8.38 11.76
N THR A 258 -6.92 -7.57 11.41
CA THR A 258 -5.52 -8.02 11.36
C THR A 258 -5.30 -9.20 10.37
N GLN A 259 -5.93 -9.15 9.20
CA GLN A 259 -5.84 -10.19 8.17
C GLN A 259 -4.55 -10.15 7.34
N PHE A 260 -3.71 -9.11 7.51
CA PHE A 260 -2.44 -8.89 6.82
C PHE A 260 -2.47 -8.72 5.28
N SER A 261 -3.57 -9.05 4.59
CA SER A 261 -3.66 -8.96 3.13
C SER A 261 -3.22 -7.59 2.59
N CYS A 262 -3.60 -6.49 3.25
CA CYS A 262 -3.20 -5.14 2.87
C CYS A 262 -1.68 -4.92 2.88
N THR A 263 -0.96 -5.49 3.85
CA THR A 263 0.49 -5.42 3.97
C THR A 263 1.17 -6.30 2.92
N GLU A 264 0.59 -7.46 2.59
CA GLU A 264 1.13 -8.39 1.60
C GLU A 264 1.07 -7.84 0.17
N VAL A 265 -0.03 -7.17 -0.19
CA VAL A 265 -0.23 -6.66 -1.55
C VAL A 265 0.37 -5.27 -1.77
N CYS A 266 0.90 -4.62 -0.73
CA CYS A 266 1.38 -3.25 -0.87
C CYS A 266 2.60 -3.19 -1.81
N PRO A 267 2.52 -2.52 -2.98
CA PRO A 267 3.63 -2.53 -3.94
C PRO A 267 4.84 -1.70 -3.49
N LYS A 268 4.68 -0.95 -2.38
CA LYS A 268 5.70 -0.11 -1.74
C LYS A 268 6.17 -0.66 -0.39
N ASP A 269 5.78 -1.90 -0.07
CA ASP A 269 6.25 -2.63 1.10
C ASP A 269 5.93 -1.92 2.43
N ILE A 270 4.84 -1.16 2.47
CA ILE A 270 4.41 -0.43 3.66
C ILE A 270 3.86 -1.45 4.68
N PRO A 271 4.21 -1.37 5.97
CA PRO A 271 3.66 -2.26 6.98
C PRO A 271 2.30 -1.76 7.49
N LEU A 272 1.29 -1.72 6.60
CA LEU A 272 -0.02 -1.11 6.91
C LEU A 272 -0.66 -1.69 8.18
N THR A 273 -0.62 -3.02 8.34
CA THR A 273 -1.17 -3.68 9.53
C THR A 273 -0.49 -3.20 10.81
N GLU A 274 0.83 -3.03 10.82
CA GLU A 274 1.58 -2.56 12.01
C GLU A 274 1.20 -1.12 12.37
N HIS A 275 1.10 -0.24 11.37
CA HIS A 275 0.65 1.14 11.58
C HIS A 275 -0.77 1.20 12.19
N ILE A 276 -1.69 0.36 11.72
CA ILE A 276 -3.04 0.26 12.28
C ILE A 276 -3.00 -0.23 13.74
N GLN A 277 -2.17 -1.23 14.06
CA GLN A 277 -2.04 -1.73 15.44
C GLN A 277 -1.39 -0.71 16.38
N GLU A 278 -0.44 0.09 15.89
CA GLU A 278 0.13 1.18 16.69
C GLU A 278 -0.91 2.26 16.99
N LEU A 279 -1.73 2.67 16.01
CA LEU A 279 -2.83 3.61 16.24
C LEU A 279 -3.86 3.08 17.23
N LYS A 280 -4.21 1.78 17.17
CA LYS A 280 -5.05 1.13 18.19
C LYS A 280 -4.43 1.27 19.58
N ARG A 281 -3.12 1.01 19.73
CA ARG A 281 -2.41 1.14 21.01
C ARG A 281 -2.44 2.57 21.53
N GLU A 282 -2.20 3.56 20.69
CA GLU A 282 -2.25 4.98 21.09
C GLU A 282 -3.66 5.42 21.48
N ALA A 283 -4.71 4.99 20.75
CA ALA A 283 -6.10 5.24 21.11
C ALA A 283 -6.44 4.65 22.51
N VAL A 284 -6.01 3.41 22.81
CA VAL A 284 -6.22 2.81 24.14
C VAL A 284 -5.45 3.57 25.23
N LYS A 285 -4.15 3.86 25.02
CA LYS A 285 -3.33 4.57 26.01
C LYS A 285 -3.95 5.92 26.38
N LYS A 286 -4.49 6.65 25.40
CA LYS A 286 -5.18 7.92 25.64
C LYS A 286 -6.40 7.73 26.54
N ASN A 287 -7.25 6.76 26.24
CA ASN A 287 -8.48 6.50 27.01
C ASN A 287 -8.18 6.02 28.44
N LEU A 288 -7.04 5.36 28.67
CA LEU A 288 -6.59 4.97 30.02
C LEU A 288 -6.05 6.15 30.86
N LYS A 289 -5.53 7.23 30.25
CA LYS A 289 -5.06 8.42 30.99
C LYS A 289 -6.18 9.22 31.67
N PHE A 290 -7.43 8.95 31.31
CA PHE A 290 -8.62 9.60 31.86
C PHE A 290 -9.36 8.75 32.91
N TRP A 291 -8.79 7.61 33.32
CA TRP A 291 -9.25 6.77 34.44
C TRP A 291 -8.32 6.85 35.65
#